data_AF-C4MBQ8-F1
#
_entry.id   AF-C4MBQ8-F1
#
_cell.length_a   1.000
_cell.length_b   1.000
_cell.length_c   1.000
_cell.angle_alpha   90.00
_cell.angle_beta   90.00
_cell.angle_gamma   90.00
#
_symmetry.space_group_name_H-M   'P 1'
#
loop_
_entity.id
_entity.type
_entity.pdbx_description
1 polymer ?
#
loop_
_entity_poly.entity_id
_entity_poly.type
_entity_poly.pdbx_seq_one_letter_code
_entity_poly.pdbx_strand_id
1 'polypeptide(L)'
;MEDSNIIKIQALIKGFYIRKKYNLKELYTQKEIVKEAVETEESLLKKMKTMKDIYQPPLKQVNIDETLYKVHLIFEYLDACIESSQQIVKYGKQFIENYKIDTQPSQFFSFVTFHLWAYGEYTINYNITKTMLNELTKNIIYQRLLSIIDSKQPHGWVISDLIIEPMQRTPRYPLLLNTLIKVTNENSNDYQSLLTVKKDYDYFTALVNEKTTMRDNLRILAEDMDFPQIIIPRRYYIGGDNYLVCCIKRFKNW
;
A
#
# COMPACT_ATOMS: atom_id res chain seq x y z
N MET A 1 4.90 36.66 46.85
CA MET A 1 5.51 35.36 46.45
C MET A 1 4.54 34.19 46.59
N GLU A 2 3.64 34.20 47.59
CA GLU A 2 2.68 33.11 47.84
C GLU A 2 1.67 32.87 46.70
N ASP A 3 1.12 33.92 46.09
CA ASP A 3 0.16 33.79 44.98
C ASP A 3 0.74 33.08 43.75
N SER A 4 2.04 33.29 43.47
CA SER A 4 2.72 32.62 42.36
C SER A 4 2.82 31.11 42.58
N ASN A 5 2.99 30.67 43.83
CA ASN A 5 3.06 29.25 44.18
C ASN A 5 1.67 28.59 44.11
N ILE A 6 0.61 29.29 44.52
CA ILE A 6 -0.77 28.80 44.41
C ILE A 6 -1.16 28.62 42.94
N ILE A 7 -0.83 29.57 42.06
CA ILE A 7 -1.09 29.47 40.63
C ILE A 7 -0.36 28.26 40.01
N LYS A 8 0.90 28.01 40.40
CA LYS A 8 1.66 26.84 39.94
C LYS A 8 1.01 25.52 40.38
N ILE A 9 0.57 25.42 41.63
CA ILE A 9 -0.10 24.22 42.15
C ILE A 9 -1.45 24.01 41.45
N GLN A 10 -2.25 25.06 41.27
CA GLN A 10 -3.51 24.99 40.54
C GLN A 10 -3.31 24.55 39.08
N ALA A 11 -2.27 25.06 38.40
CA ALA A 11 -1.93 24.65 37.05
C ALA A 11 -1.55 23.15 36.98
N LEU A 12 -0.78 22.66 37.95
CA LEU A 12 -0.41 21.24 38.04
C LEU A 12 -1.64 20.34 38.26
N ILE A 13 -2.53 20.71 39.18
CA ILE A 13 -3.76 19.95 39.48
C ILE A 13 -4.70 19.94 38.29
N LYS A 14 -4.95 21.10 37.66
CA LYS A 14 -5.77 21.21 36.45
C LYS A 14 -5.18 20.37 35.31
N GLY A 15 -3.86 20.43 35.12
CA GLY A 15 -3.16 19.62 34.13
C GLY A 15 -3.28 18.12 34.39
N PHE A 16 -3.15 17.67 35.65
CA PHE A 16 -3.33 16.27 36.03
C PHE A 16 -4.77 15.80 35.79
N TYR A 17 -5.75 16.61 36.20
CA TYR A 17 -7.16 16.29 36.01
C TYR A 17 -7.52 16.18 34.52
N ILE A 18 -7.06 17.10 33.67
CA ILE A 18 -7.26 17.04 32.21
C ILE A 18 -6.59 15.79 31.62
N ARG A 19 -5.33 15.52 31.99
CA ARG A 19 -4.59 14.31 31.55
C ARG A 19 -5.32 13.02 31.86
N LYS A 20 -5.91 12.94 33.06
CA LYS A 20 -6.67 11.77 33.52
C LYS A 20 -8.06 11.70 32.89
N LYS A 21 -8.76 12.83 32.74
CA LYS A 21 -10.11 12.90 32.18
C LYS A 21 -10.16 12.47 30.71
N TYR A 22 -9.15 12.85 29.92
CA TYR A 22 -9.11 12.62 28.48
C TYR A 22 -8.14 11.50 28.06
N ASN A 23 -7.63 10.71 29.01
CA ASN A 23 -6.63 9.68 28.74
C ASN A 23 -5.52 10.16 27.78
N LEU A 24 -4.88 11.30 28.04
CA LEU A 24 -3.97 11.92 27.06
C LEU A 24 -2.87 10.97 26.55
N LYS A 25 -2.42 10.00 27.37
CA LYS A 25 -1.46 8.96 26.97
C LYS A 25 -1.98 8.09 25.81
N GLU A 26 -3.25 7.71 25.85
CA GLU A 26 -3.92 6.96 24.78
C GLU A 26 -3.93 7.79 23.50
N LEU A 27 -4.38 9.04 23.57
CA LEU A 27 -4.43 9.96 22.43
C LEU A 27 -3.05 10.19 21.79
N TYR A 28 -2.01 10.35 22.59
CA TYR A 28 -0.63 10.46 22.08
C TYR A 28 -0.21 9.17 21.36
N THR A 29 -0.49 8.00 21.95
CA THR A 29 -0.17 6.70 21.34
C THR A 29 -0.90 6.52 20.01
N GLN A 30 -2.19 6.85 19.96
CA GLN A 30 -3.00 6.79 18.73
C GLN A 30 -2.43 7.71 17.64
N LYS A 31 -2.07 8.94 18.01
CA LYS A 31 -1.45 9.90 17.09
C LYS A 31 -0.12 9.38 16.53
N GLU A 32 0.73 8.79 17.37
CA GLU A 32 2.00 8.23 16.91
C GLU A 32 1.81 7.04 15.96
N ILE A 33 0.79 6.18 16.17
CA ILE A 33 0.47 5.09 15.24
C ILE A 33 0.04 5.64 13.87
N VAL A 34 -0.81 6.67 13.85
CA VAL A 34 -1.21 7.32 12.58
C VAL A 34 -0.02 7.99 11.92
N LYS A 35 0.85 8.64 12.70
CA LYS A 35 2.08 9.26 12.20
C LYS A 35 3.03 8.25 11.59
N GLU A 36 3.26 7.12 12.25
CA GLU A 36 4.04 6.00 11.70
C GLU A 36 3.45 5.51 10.38
N ALA A 37 2.12 5.38 10.29
CA ALA A 37 1.44 4.99 9.06
C ALA A 37 1.74 5.97 7.91
N VAL A 38 1.70 7.27 8.17
CA VAL A 38 1.95 8.33 7.17
C VAL A 38 3.43 8.40 6.78
N GLU A 39 4.35 8.38 7.75
CA GLU A 39 5.80 8.42 7.49
C GLU A 39 6.28 7.21 6.68
N THR A 40 5.76 6.02 7.02
CA THR A 40 6.06 4.80 6.26
C THR A 40 5.45 4.83 4.85
N GLU A 41 4.29 5.47 4.67
CA GLU A 41 3.70 5.71 3.35
C GLU A 41 4.52 6.69 2.51
N GLU A 42 5.04 7.75 3.11
CA GLU A 42 5.91 8.72 2.43
C GLU A 42 7.19 8.06 1.91
N SER A 43 7.78 7.18 2.72
CA SER A 43 8.93 6.39 2.33
C SER A 43 8.60 5.46 1.14
N LEU A 44 7.45 4.78 1.18
CA LEU A 44 6.95 3.96 0.08
C LEU A 44 6.72 4.79 -1.20
N LEU A 45 6.07 5.94 -1.09
CA LEU A 45 5.83 6.84 -2.21
C LEU A 45 7.14 7.28 -2.87
N LYS A 46 8.15 7.60 -2.08
CA LYS A 46 9.48 7.96 -2.59
C LYS A 46 10.12 6.81 -3.35
N LYS A 47 10.03 5.58 -2.83
CA LYS A 47 10.51 4.36 -3.51
C LYS A 47 9.77 4.12 -4.83
N MET A 48 8.45 4.24 -4.85
CA MET A 48 7.64 4.07 -6.07
C MET A 48 7.93 5.14 -7.11
N LYS A 49 8.09 6.40 -6.71
CA LYS A 49 8.53 7.48 -7.61
C LYS A 49 9.93 7.22 -8.18
N THR A 50 10.85 6.74 -7.35
CA THR A 50 12.20 6.35 -7.81
C THR A 50 12.10 5.25 -8.86
N MET A 51 11.27 4.23 -8.63
CA MET A 51 11.01 3.17 -9.61
C MET A 51 10.45 3.73 -10.93
N LYS A 52 9.52 4.68 -10.87
CA LYS A 52 8.95 5.33 -12.06
C LYS A 52 9.94 6.24 -12.78
N ASP A 53 10.60 7.14 -12.07
CA ASP A 53 11.36 8.24 -12.69
C ASP A 53 12.78 7.80 -13.10
N ILE A 54 13.39 6.87 -12.35
CA ILE A 54 14.78 6.44 -12.58
C ILE A 54 14.84 5.17 -13.44
N TYR A 55 13.97 4.17 -13.19
CA TYR A 55 14.07 2.88 -13.87
C TYR A 55 13.20 2.78 -15.13
N GLN A 56 11.99 3.32 -15.14
CA GLN A 56 11.07 3.15 -16.27
C GLN A 56 11.59 3.77 -17.59
N PRO A 57 12.10 5.01 -17.63
CA PRO A 57 12.56 5.63 -18.88
C PRO A 57 13.70 4.86 -19.59
N PRO A 58 14.81 4.48 -18.92
CA PRO A 58 15.89 3.77 -19.59
C PRO A 58 15.45 2.38 -20.06
N LEU A 59 14.58 1.69 -19.33
CA LEU A 59 14.06 0.37 -19.74
C LEU A 59 13.17 0.46 -20.98
N LYS A 60 12.38 1.54 -21.13
CA LYS A 60 11.59 1.81 -22.33
C LYS A 60 12.43 2.20 -23.54
N GLN A 61 13.55 2.90 -23.33
CA GLN A 61 14.44 3.36 -24.42
C GLN A 61 15.17 2.23 -25.15
N VAL A 62 15.38 1.08 -24.51
CA VAL A 62 16.02 -0.09 -25.15
C VAL A 62 15.22 -0.58 -26.38
N ASN A 63 13.89 -0.39 -26.37
CA ASN A 63 12.97 -0.60 -27.49
C ASN A 63 13.23 -1.87 -28.33
N ILE A 64 13.41 -3.01 -27.67
CA ILE A 64 13.48 -4.33 -28.30
C ILE A 64 12.06 -4.90 -28.33
N ASP A 65 11.54 -5.22 -29.51
CA ASP A 65 10.14 -5.63 -29.72
C ASP A 65 9.72 -6.82 -28.83
N GLU A 66 10.60 -7.81 -28.66
CA GLU A 66 10.34 -9.01 -27.85
C GLU A 66 10.22 -8.71 -26.35
N THR A 67 10.88 -7.68 -25.83
CA THR A 67 10.87 -7.35 -24.39
C THR A 67 9.99 -6.15 -24.05
N LEU A 68 9.47 -5.43 -25.05
CA LEU A 68 8.66 -4.23 -24.87
C LEU A 68 7.41 -4.51 -24.02
N TYR A 69 6.72 -5.63 -24.29
CA TYR A 69 5.54 -6.01 -23.50
C TYR A 69 5.89 -6.34 -22.05
N LYS A 70 7.07 -6.92 -21.80
CA LYS A 70 7.55 -7.24 -20.43
C LYS A 70 7.79 -5.96 -19.64
N VAL A 71 8.45 -4.98 -20.26
CA VAL A 71 8.67 -3.65 -19.66
C VAL A 71 7.33 -2.97 -19.37
N HIS A 72 6.38 -3.02 -20.29
CA HIS A 72 5.04 -2.47 -20.07
C HIS A 72 4.35 -3.08 -18.86
N LEU A 73 4.30 -4.42 -18.78
CA LEU A 73 3.66 -5.14 -17.67
C LEU A 73 4.31 -4.86 -16.31
N ILE A 74 5.63 -4.64 -16.26
CA ILE A 74 6.32 -4.33 -15.00
C ILE A 74 5.80 -3.05 -14.36
N PHE A 75 5.45 -2.04 -15.17
CA PHE A 75 5.07 -0.71 -14.70
C PHE A 75 3.56 -0.42 -14.79
N GLU A 76 2.76 -1.31 -15.39
CA GLU A 76 1.32 -1.12 -15.67
C GLU A 76 0.52 -0.61 -14.46
N TYR A 77 0.72 -1.21 -13.29
CA TYR A 77 -0.03 -0.92 -12.07
C TYR A 77 0.64 0.12 -11.16
N LEU A 78 1.85 0.58 -11.51
CA LEU A 78 2.64 1.46 -10.66
C LEU A 78 2.00 2.84 -10.53
N ASP A 79 1.48 3.39 -11.63
CA ASP A 79 0.91 4.74 -11.65
C ASP A 79 -0.29 4.88 -10.72
N ALA A 80 -1.18 3.89 -10.71
CA ALA A 80 -2.32 3.83 -9.80
C ALA A 80 -1.88 3.75 -8.33
N CYS A 81 -0.82 2.98 -8.04
CA CYS A 81 -0.26 2.90 -6.68
C CYS A 81 0.34 4.23 -6.23
N ILE A 82 1.07 4.91 -7.11
CA ILE A 82 1.65 6.24 -6.81
C ILE A 82 0.54 7.25 -6.55
N GLU A 83 -0.51 7.28 -7.37
CA GLU A 83 -1.65 8.18 -7.17
C GLU A 83 -2.35 7.91 -5.84
N SER A 84 -2.67 6.65 -5.54
CA SER A 84 -3.27 6.25 -4.27
C SER A 84 -2.41 6.68 -3.07
N SER A 85 -1.11 6.38 -3.10
CA SER A 85 -0.18 6.76 -2.05
C SER A 85 -0.08 8.27 -1.85
N GLN A 86 -0.09 9.05 -2.94
CA GLN A 86 -0.10 10.52 -2.86
C GLN A 86 -1.35 11.03 -2.14
N GLN A 87 -2.52 10.45 -2.40
CA GLN A 87 -3.75 10.83 -1.70
C GLN A 87 -3.66 10.48 -0.20
N ILE A 88 -3.18 9.28 0.13
CA ILE A 88 -3.02 8.83 1.53
C ILE A 88 -2.05 9.74 2.29
N VAL A 89 -0.88 10.05 1.72
CA VAL A 89 0.12 10.94 2.34
C VAL A 89 -0.46 12.34 2.54
N LYS A 90 -1.10 12.89 1.50
CA LYS A 90 -1.67 14.25 1.55
C LYS A 90 -2.73 14.35 2.63
N TYR A 91 -3.67 13.42 2.66
CA TYR A 91 -4.71 13.37 3.68
C TYR A 91 -4.12 13.12 5.07
N GLY A 92 -3.18 12.19 5.19
CA GLY A 92 -2.53 11.84 6.44
C GLY A 92 -1.78 13.00 7.09
N LYS A 93 -1.03 13.80 6.30
CA LYS A 93 -0.38 15.02 6.81
C LYS A 93 -1.38 16.01 7.37
N GLN A 94 -2.45 16.30 6.62
CA GLN A 94 -3.52 17.19 7.06
C GLN A 94 -4.23 16.67 8.31
N PHE A 95 -4.41 15.34 8.41
CA PHE A 95 -5.02 14.69 9.55
C PHE A 95 -4.18 14.83 10.82
N ILE A 96 -2.85 14.65 10.71
CA ILE A 96 -1.91 14.78 11.84
C ILE A 96 -1.76 16.24 12.30
N GLU A 97 -1.71 17.19 11.37
CA GLU A 97 -1.63 18.63 11.66
C GLU A 97 -2.87 19.11 12.43
N ASN A 98 -4.06 18.62 12.06
CA ASN A 98 -5.33 18.98 12.69
C ASN A 98 -5.75 18.05 13.82
N TYR A 99 -4.84 17.19 14.31
CA TYR A 99 -5.16 16.19 15.32
C TYR A 99 -5.48 16.83 16.69
N LYS A 100 -6.71 16.62 17.15
CA LYS A 100 -7.30 17.14 18.39
C LYS A 100 -7.74 15.98 19.30
N ILE A 101 -8.25 16.34 20.48
CA ILE A 101 -8.72 15.39 21.51
C ILE A 101 -9.94 14.59 21.02
N ASP A 102 -10.77 15.19 20.16
CA ASP A 102 -11.99 14.61 19.58
C ASP A 102 -11.76 13.95 18.22
N THR A 103 -10.51 13.95 17.73
CA THR A 103 -10.16 13.31 16.47
C THR A 103 -10.35 11.79 16.56
N GLN A 104 -10.89 11.22 15.49
CA GLN A 104 -11.18 9.80 15.35
C GLN A 104 -10.20 9.16 14.36
N PRO A 105 -9.12 8.49 14.84
CA PRO A 105 -8.21 7.73 14.01
C PRO A 105 -8.86 6.77 13.01
N SER A 106 -10.06 6.26 13.31
CA SER A 106 -10.82 5.42 12.36
C SER A 106 -11.08 6.10 11.01
N GLN A 107 -11.24 7.43 10.98
CA GLN A 107 -11.47 8.19 9.76
C GLN A 107 -10.26 8.09 8.81
N PHE A 108 -9.05 8.14 9.36
CA PHE A 108 -7.83 7.93 8.58
C PHE A 108 -7.75 6.53 7.99
N PHE A 109 -7.98 5.50 8.80
CA PHE A 109 -7.92 4.13 8.28
C PHE A 109 -9.05 3.82 7.30
N SER A 110 -10.24 4.40 7.48
CA SER A 110 -11.34 4.30 6.50
C SER A 110 -10.98 4.95 5.16
N PHE A 111 -10.36 6.13 5.19
CA PHE A 111 -9.83 6.78 3.99
C PHE A 111 -8.79 5.89 3.29
N VAL A 112 -7.85 5.32 4.04
CA VAL A 112 -6.88 4.37 3.48
C VAL A 112 -7.60 3.19 2.83
N THR A 113 -8.58 2.56 3.49
CA THR A 113 -9.34 1.42 2.94
C THR A 113 -9.91 1.72 1.55
N PHE A 114 -10.48 2.91 1.38
CA PHE A 114 -11.04 3.35 0.11
C PHE A 114 -9.98 3.44 -1.01
N HIS A 115 -8.74 3.80 -0.65
CA HIS A 115 -7.63 3.97 -1.59
C HIS A 115 -6.78 2.70 -1.80
N LEU A 116 -7.01 1.62 -1.06
CA LEU A 116 -6.20 0.39 -1.13
C LEU A 116 -6.33 -0.42 -2.42
N TRP A 117 -7.41 -0.21 -3.20
CA TRP A 117 -7.68 -1.04 -4.37
C TRP A 117 -6.51 -1.07 -5.36
N ALA A 118 -5.80 0.06 -5.52
CA ALA A 118 -4.61 0.15 -6.36
C ALA A 118 -3.49 -0.83 -5.91
N TYR A 119 -3.25 -0.91 -4.59
CA TYR A 119 -2.31 -1.89 -4.02
C TYR A 119 -2.80 -3.32 -4.20
N GLY A 120 -4.11 -3.55 -4.09
CA GLY A 120 -4.72 -4.85 -4.36
C GLY A 120 -4.48 -5.31 -5.80
N GLU A 121 -4.74 -4.46 -6.79
CA GLU A 121 -4.47 -4.77 -8.21
C GLU A 121 -2.98 -5.06 -8.47
N TYR A 122 -2.08 -4.32 -7.81
CA TYR A 122 -0.65 -4.58 -7.88
C TYR A 122 -0.28 -5.93 -7.25
N THR A 123 -0.76 -6.23 -6.04
CA THR A 123 -0.54 -7.50 -5.34
C THR A 123 -0.99 -8.70 -6.19
N ILE A 124 -2.17 -8.61 -6.81
CA ILE A 124 -2.72 -9.68 -7.67
C ILE A 124 -1.79 -10.01 -8.84
N ASN A 125 -1.09 -9.01 -9.40
CA ASN A 125 -0.23 -9.19 -10.57
C ASN A 125 1.27 -9.25 -10.23
N TYR A 126 1.63 -9.14 -8.95
CA TYR A 126 3.02 -9.07 -8.52
C TYR A 126 3.87 -10.28 -8.96
N ASN A 127 3.30 -11.50 -8.91
CA ASN A 127 4.02 -12.70 -9.37
C ASN A 127 4.36 -12.62 -10.87
N ILE A 128 3.45 -12.10 -11.70
CA ILE A 128 3.68 -11.88 -13.13
C ILE A 128 4.77 -10.82 -13.31
N THR A 129 4.66 -9.67 -12.63
CA THR A 129 5.67 -8.60 -12.64
C THR A 129 7.05 -9.12 -12.27
N LYS A 130 7.16 -9.95 -11.24
CA LYS A 130 8.40 -10.59 -10.79
C LYS A 130 8.99 -11.52 -11.87
N THR A 131 8.16 -12.38 -12.47
CA THR A 131 8.60 -13.26 -13.56
C THR A 131 9.08 -12.46 -14.77
N MET A 132 8.35 -11.41 -15.17
CA MET A 132 8.73 -10.54 -16.28
C MET A 132 10.07 -9.83 -16.03
N LEU A 133 10.30 -9.35 -14.80
CA LEU A 133 11.59 -8.77 -14.42
C LEU A 133 12.72 -9.81 -14.52
N ASN A 134 12.51 -11.01 -13.97
CA ASN A 134 13.50 -12.08 -14.02
C ASN A 134 13.86 -12.45 -15.47
N GLU A 135 12.87 -12.57 -16.34
CA GLU A 135 13.11 -12.81 -17.77
C GLU A 135 13.82 -11.64 -18.45
N LEU A 136 13.46 -10.40 -18.11
CA LEU A 136 14.13 -9.21 -18.63
C LEU A 136 15.61 -9.22 -18.26
N THR A 137 15.95 -9.61 -17.03
CA THR A 137 17.34 -9.68 -16.55
C THR A 137 18.17 -10.80 -17.18
N LYS A 138 17.56 -11.77 -17.87
CA LYS A 138 18.30 -12.77 -18.67
C LYS A 138 19.00 -12.14 -19.88
N ASN A 139 18.48 -11.02 -20.38
CA ASN A 139 19.09 -10.29 -21.47
C ASN A 139 20.21 -9.38 -20.94
N ILE A 140 21.42 -9.57 -21.48
CA ILE A 140 22.63 -8.90 -21.01
C ILE A 140 22.57 -7.36 -21.09
N ILE A 141 21.78 -6.82 -22.03
CA ILE A 141 21.58 -5.37 -22.19
C ILE A 141 20.87 -4.82 -20.96
N TYR A 142 19.76 -5.46 -20.58
CA TYR A 142 18.97 -5.07 -19.42
C TYR A 142 19.75 -5.29 -18.12
N GLN A 143 20.48 -6.40 -18.01
CA GLN A 143 21.33 -6.66 -16.84
C GLN A 143 22.38 -5.56 -16.62
N ARG A 144 23.09 -5.18 -17.68
CA ARG A 144 24.10 -4.10 -17.62
C ARG A 144 23.45 -2.75 -17.33
N LEU A 145 22.33 -2.47 -17.97
CA LEU A 145 21.59 -1.22 -17.77
C LEU A 145 21.15 -1.07 -16.32
N LEU A 146 20.54 -2.11 -15.72
CA LEU A 146 20.12 -2.11 -14.33
C LEU A 146 21.32 -1.92 -13.39
N SER A 147 22.44 -2.61 -13.61
CA SER A 147 23.67 -2.41 -12.83
C SER A 147 24.20 -0.96 -12.88
N ILE A 148 24.13 -0.31 -14.04
CA ILE A 148 24.52 1.10 -14.19
C ILE A 148 23.55 2.02 -13.43
N ILE A 149 22.25 1.72 -13.46
CA ILE A 149 21.26 2.50 -12.73
C ILE A 149 21.44 2.33 -11.22
N ASP A 150 21.57 1.08 -10.75
CA ASP A 150 21.69 0.73 -9.34
C ASP A 150 22.94 1.36 -8.71
N SER A 151 24.05 1.41 -9.44
CA SER A 151 25.29 2.07 -8.98
C SER A 151 25.23 3.60 -8.95
N LYS A 152 24.32 4.21 -9.71
CA LYS A 152 24.17 5.67 -9.81
C LYS A 152 23.09 6.23 -8.89
N GLN A 153 22.14 5.42 -8.44
CA GLN A 153 21.06 5.91 -7.59
C GLN A 153 21.53 6.06 -6.13
N PRO A 154 21.18 7.19 -5.47
CA PRO A 154 21.81 7.62 -4.23
C PRO A 154 21.43 6.80 -3.00
N HIS A 155 20.40 5.96 -3.10
CA HIS A 155 19.82 5.24 -1.97
C HIS A 155 20.26 3.76 -1.90
N GLY A 156 20.99 3.26 -2.89
CA GLY A 156 21.42 1.86 -2.92
C GLY A 156 20.27 0.86 -3.10
N TRP A 157 19.08 1.31 -3.50
CA TRP A 157 17.94 0.46 -3.82
C TRP A 157 18.12 -0.29 -5.14
N VAL A 158 17.58 -1.50 -5.23
CA VAL A 158 17.58 -2.29 -6.46
C VAL A 158 16.14 -2.44 -6.93
N ILE A 159 15.92 -2.47 -8.25
CA ILE A 159 14.57 -2.61 -8.82
C ILE A 159 13.81 -3.83 -8.29
N SER A 160 14.52 -4.94 -8.02
CA SER A 160 13.93 -6.16 -7.44
C SER A 160 13.31 -5.89 -6.07
N ASP A 161 13.94 -5.05 -5.26
CA ASP A 161 13.46 -4.71 -3.92
C ASP A 161 12.30 -3.71 -4.02
N LEU A 162 12.40 -2.72 -4.92
CA LEU A 162 11.37 -1.70 -5.11
C LEU A 162 10.03 -2.29 -5.59
N ILE A 163 10.07 -3.29 -6.48
CA ILE A 163 8.86 -3.94 -7.02
C ILE A 163 8.08 -4.71 -5.94
N ILE A 164 8.74 -5.13 -4.87
CA ILE A 164 8.11 -5.90 -3.78
C ILE A 164 7.32 -4.99 -2.83
N GLU A 165 7.73 -3.73 -2.68
CA GLU A 165 7.24 -2.83 -1.63
C GLU A 165 5.71 -2.60 -1.64
N PRO A 166 5.03 -2.35 -2.79
CA PRO A 166 3.59 -2.13 -2.79
C PRO A 166 2.80 -3.38 -2.36
N MET A 167 3.28 -4.56 -2.75
CA MET A 167 2.67 -5.83 -2.34
C MET A 167 2.79 -6.05 -0.83
N GLN A 168 3.94 -5.69 -0.24
CA GLN A 168 4.14 -5.75 1.22
C GLN A 168 3.33 -4.70 1.99
N ARG A 169 2.89 -3.61 1.34
CA ARG A 169 2.13 -2.56 2.03
C ARG A 169 0.73 -3.01 2.41
N THR A 170 0.07 -3.79 1.55
CA THR A 170 -1.28 -4.36 1.77
C THR A 170 -1.44 -5.00 3.17
N PRO A 171 -0.57 -5.94 3.61
CA PRO A 171 -0.70 -6.54 4.95
C PRO A 171 -0.22 -5.66 6.12
N ARG A 172 0.48 -4.53 5.89
CA ARG A 172 0.97 -3.67 6.98
C ARG A 172 -0.14 -2.84 7.63
N TYR A 173 -1.11 -2.37 6.85
CA TYR A 173 -2.22 -1.57 7.38
C TYR A 173 -3.07 -2.31 8.44
N PRO A 174 -3.45 -3.59 8.25
CA PRO A 174 -4.10 -4.38 9.29
C PRO A 174 -3.30 -4.46 10.60
N LEU A 175 -1.96 -4.52 10.54
CA LEU A 175 -1.12 -4.56 11.74
C LEU A 175 -1.21 -3.24 12.52
N LEU A 176 -1.08 -2.11 11.83
CA LEU A 176 -1.23 -0.77 12.43
C LEU A 176 -2.63 -0.57 13.00
N LEU A 177 -3.67 -0.99 12.26
CA LEU A 177 -5.05 -0.91 12.72
C LEU A 177 -5.30 -1.78 13.97
N ASN A 178 -4.74 -2.99 14.02
CA ASN A 178 -4.82 -3.85 15.20
C ASN A 178 -4.11 -3.22 16.41
N THR A 179 -2.95 -2.58 16.21
CA THR A 179 -2.28 -1.87 17.31
C THR A 179 -3.10 -0.68 17.81
N LEU A 180 -3.78 0.02 16.90
CA LEU A 180 -4.65 1.14 17.23
C LEU A 180 -5.89 0.70 18.03
N ILE A 181 -6.54 -0.40 17.61
CA ILE A 181 -7.69 -0.96 18.32
C ILE A 181 -7.32 -1.34 19.76
N LYS A 182 -6.15 -1.97 19.97
CA LYS A 182 -5.68 -2.39 21.31
C LYS A 182 -5.49 -1.25 22.29
N VAL A 183 -5.10 -0.06 21.81
CA VAL A 183 -4.88 1.10 22.65
C VAL A 183 -6.13 1.94 22.83
N THR A 184 -7.15 1.75 22.00
CA THR A 184 -8.39 2.54 21.99
C THR A 184 -9.40 2.00 22.99
N ASN A 185 -9.99 2.89 23.81
CA ASN A 185 -11.00 2.55 24.79
C ASN A 185 -12.26 1.96 24.14
N GLU A 186 -12.67 0.78 24.59
CA GLU A 186 -13.83 0.01 24.08
C GLU A 186 -15.16 0.77 24.19
N ASN A 187 -15.27 1.68 25.16
CA ASN A 187 -16.47 2.50 25.37
C ASN A 187 -16.53 3.74 24.45
N SER A 188 -15.48 3.99 23.65
CA SER A 188 -15.45 5.12 22.72
C SER A 188 -16.23 4.82 21.43
N ASN A 189 -16.83 5.85 20.85
CA ASN A 189 -17.48 5.72 19.52
C ASN A 189 -16.47 5.35 18.41
N ASP A 190 -15.21 5.75 18.58
CA ASP A 190 -14.14 5.44 17.63
C ASP A 190 -13.82 3.93 17.60
N TYR A 191 -13.91 3.24 18.74
CA TYR A 191 -13.66 1.80 18.82
C TYR A 191 -14.57 0.99 17.87
N GLN A 192 -15.88 1.27 17.87
CA GLN A 192 -16.82 0.61 16.96
C GLN A 192 -16.52 0.94 15.49
N SER A 193 -16.11 2.17 15.22
CA SER A 193 -15.71 2.60 13.87
C SER A 193 -14.44 1.86 13.40
N LEU A 194 -13.45 1.69 14.28
CA LEU A 194 -12.23 0.92 14.00
C LEU A 194 -12.54 -0.57 13.74
N LEU A 195 -13.49 -1.16 14.47
CA LEU A 195 -13.91 -2.54 14.22
C LEU A 195 -14.58 -2.71 12.85
N THR A 196 -15.40 -1.73 12.44
CA THR A 196 -16.01 -1.73 11.09
C THR A 196 -14.93 -1.62 10.02
N VAL A 197 -14.02 -0.65 10.16
CA VAL A 197 -12.88 -0.49 9.23
C VAL A 197 -12.05 -1.77 9.17
N LYS A 198 -11.82 -2.43 10.30
CA LYS A 198 -11.10 -3.71 10.36
C LYS A 198 -11.80 -4.80 9.55
N LYS A 199 -13.13 -4.92 9.65
CA LYS A 199 -13.90 -5.88 8.84
C LYS A 199 -13.75 -5.60 7.35
N ASP A 200 -13.79 -4.34 6.94
CA ASP A 200 -13.62 -3.95 5.54
C ASP A 200 -12.22 -4.31 5.03
N TYR A 201 -11.18 -4.09 5.84
CA TYR A 201 -9.81 -4.53 5.54
C TYR A 201 -9.66 -6.04 5.43
N ASP A 202 -10.26 -6.79 6.36
CA ASP A 202 -10.18 -8.25 6.38
C ASP A 202 -10.90 -8.82 5.14
N TYR A 203 -12.04 -8.23 4.75
CA TYR A 203 -12.73 -8.55 3.50
C TYR A 203 -11.88 -8.23 2.26
N PHE A 204 -11.30 -7.03 2.19
CA PHE A 204 -10.41 -6.63 1.09
C PHE A 204 -9.22 -7.58 0.94
N THR A 205 -8.59 -7.96 2.06
CA THR A 205 -7.43 -8.85 2.06
C THR A 205 -7.82 -10.26 1.59
N ALA A 206 -8.96 -10.77 2.05
CA ALA A 206 -9.49 -12.06 1.58
C ALA A 206 -9.77 -12.04 0.07
N LEU A 207 -10.39 -10.97 -0.44
CA LEU A 207 -10.68 -10.79 -1.86
C LEU A 207 -9.41 -10.69 -2.72
N VAL A 208 -8.40 -9.95 -2.26
CA VAL A 208 -7.11 -9.83 -2.96
C VAL A 208 -6.40 -11.17 -2.98
N ASN A 209 -6.41 -11.90 -1.87
CA ASN A 209 -5.81 -13.23 -1.79
C ASN A 209 -6.48 -14.22 -2.77
N GLU A 210 -7.81 -14.29 -2.77
CA GLU A 210 -8.57 -15.12 -3.70
C GLU A 210 -8.24 -14.78 -5.17
N LYS A 211 -8.25 -13.48 -5.53
CA LYS A 211 -7.90 -13.03 -6.88
C LYS A 211 -6.46 -13.32 -7.25
N THR A 212 -5.53 -13.28 -6.30
CA THR A 212 -4.13 -13.64 -6.50
C THR A 212 -4.02 -15.13 -6.82
N THR A 213 -4.71 -15.99 -6.07
CA THR A 213 -4.78 -17.44 -6.37
C THR A 213 -5.38 -17.71 -7.75
N MET A 214 -6.48 -17.05 -8.11
CA MET A 214 -7.08 -17.17 -9.46
C MET A 214 -6.13 -16.72 -10.57
N ARG A 215 -5.31 -15.69 -10.30
CA ARG A 215 -4.34 -15.16 -11.25
C ARG A 215 -3.12 -16.08 -11.40
N ASP A 216 -2.64 -16.65 -10.30
CA ASP A 216 -1.56 -17.63 -10.30
C ASP A 216 -1.97 -18.93 -11.01
N ASN A 217 -3.20 -19.41 -10.77
CA ASN A 217 -3.74 -20.56 -11.50
C ASN A 217 -3.84 -20.29 -13.01
N LEU A 218 -4.21 -19.07 -13.41
CA LEU A 218 -4.22 -18.69 -14.82
C LEU A 218 -2.82 -18.71 -15.44
N ARG A 219 -1.80 -18.31 -14.67
CA ARG A 219 -0.41 -18.38 -15.10
C ARG A 219 0.04 -19.83 -15.32
N ILE A 220 -0.27 -20.72 -14.37
CA ILE A 220 0.05 -22.16 -14.47
C ILE A 220 -0.62 -22.77 -15.71
N LEU A 221 -1.91 -22.48 -15.92
CA LEU A 221 -2.63 -22.94 -17.12
C LEU A 221 -1.98 -22.45 -18.42
N ALA A 222 -1.55 -21.18 -18.46
CA ALA A 222 -0.92 -20.61 -19.64
C ALA A 222 0.44 -21.28 -19.96
N GLU A 223 1.16 -21.72 -18.93
CA GLU A 223 2.39 -22.51 -19.06
C GLU A 223 2.09 -23.93 -19.55
N ASP A 224 1.08 -24.60 -18.98
CA ASP A 224 0.69 -25.97 -19.38
C ASP A 224 0.16 -26.06 -20.82
N MET A 225 -0.54 -25.02 -21.29
CA MET A 225 -1.12 -24.96 -22.64
C MET A 225 -0.18 -24.35 -23.69
N ASP A 226 1.03 -23.92 -23.31
CA ASP A 226 1.96 -23.15 -24.16
C ASP A 226 1.29 -21.94 -24.85
N PHE A 227 0.41 -21.25 -24.11
CA PHE A 227 -0.37 -20.13 -24.63
C PHE A 227 -0.26 -18.90 -23.70
N PRO A 228 0.90 -18.22 -23.69
CA PRO A 228 1.17 -17.10 -22.80
C PRO A 228 0.26 -15.89 -23.06
N GLN A 229 -0.34 -15.80 -24.25
CA GLN A 229 -1.26 -14.73 -24.64
C GLN A 229 -2.57 -14.72 -23.83
N ILE A 230 -2.88 -15.78 -23.07
CA ILE A 230 -4.02 -15.77 -22.16
C ILE A 230 -3.83 -14.77 -21.00
N ILE A 231 -2.59 -14.46 -20.62
CA ILE A 231 -2.26 -13.58 -19.49
C ILE A 231 -2.47 -12.11 -19.88
N ILE A 232 -3.72 -11.68 -19.84
CA ILE A 232 -4.15 -10.30 -20.10
C ILE A 232 -4.57 -9.67 -18.76
N PRO A 233 -4.33 -8.37 -18.51
CA PRO A 233 -4.86 -7.67 -17.34
C PRO A 233 -6.33 -8.00 -17.07
N ARG A 234 -6.67 -8.23 -15.78
CA ARG A 234 -8.06 -8.48 -15.31
C ARG A 234 -8.73 -9.76 -15.83
N ARG A 235 -7.94 -10.71 -16.31
CA ARG A 235 -8.38 -12.07 -16.62
C ARG A 235 -8.09 -13.02 -15.45
N TYR A 236 -9.03 -13.89 -15.12
CA TYR A 236 -8.93 -14.80 -13.98
C TYR A 236 -9.35 -16.22 -14.36
N TYR A 237 -8.71 -17.20 -13.75
CA TYR A 237 -9.13 -18.60 -13.83
C TYR A 237 -10.14 -18.89 -12.71
N ILE A 238 -11.33 -19.38 -13.06
CA ILE A 238 -12.43 -19.64 -12.10
C ILE A 238 -12.60 -21.15 -11.81
N GLY A 239 -12.02 -22.03 -12.63
CA GLY A 239 -12.16 -23.49 -12.49
C GLY A 239 -13.38 -24.07 -13.20
N GLY A 240 -13.30 -25.36 -13.54
CA GLY A 240 -14.35 -26.16 -14.18
C GLY A 240 -13.79 -27.24 -15.12
N ASP A 241 -14.54 -28.32 -15.34
CA ASP A 241 -14.15 -29.48 -16.17
C ASP A 241 -13.83 -29.13 -17.65
N ASN A 242 -14.16 -27.90 -18.08
CA ASN A 242 -13.94 -27.35 -19.43
C ASN A 242 -13.14 -26.02 -19.45
N TYR A 243 -12.26 -25.75 -18.47
CA TYR A 243 -11.41 -24.54 -18.42
C TYR A 243 -12.16 -23.22 -18.64
N LEU A 244 -12.96 -22.79 -17.67
CA LEU A 244 -13.62 -21.48 -17.73
C LEU A 244 -12.66 -20.35 -17.35
N VAL A 245 -12.31 -19.53 -18.35
CA VAL A 245 -11.54 -18.29 -18.16
C VAL A 245 -12.49 -17.09 -18.20
N CYS A 246 -12.52 -16.30 -17.14
CA CYS A 246 -13.36 -15.10 -17.07
C CYS A 246 -12.54 -13.85 -17.41
N CYS A 247 -13.04 -13.07 -18.38
CA CYS A 247 -12.60 -11.70 -18.61
C CYS A 247 -13.64 -10.76 -18.00
N ILE A 248 -13.23 -9.92 -17.05
CA ILE A 248 -14.06 -8.78 -16.64
C ILE A 248 -14.01 -7.77 -17.79
N LYS A 249 -15.01 -7.81 -18.68
CA LYS A 249 -15.19 -6.76 -19.70
C LYS A 249 -15.38 -5.43 -18.97
N ARG A 250 -14.59 -4.43 -19.37
CA ARG A 250 -14.70 -3.04 -18.94
C ARG A 250 -16.16 -2.61 -19.14
N PHE A 251 -16.93 -2.46 -18.07
CA PHE A 251 -18.10 -1.59 -18.11
C PHE A 251 -17.54 -0.17 -18.32
N LYS A 252 -17.49 0.27 -19.57
CA LYS A 252 -17.56 1.69 -19.89
C LYS A 252 -18.99 2.12 -19.57
N ASN A 253 -19.14 3.30 -18.98
CA ASN A 253 -20.36 3.95 -18.46
C ASN A 253 -20.62 3.49 -17.01
N TRP A 254 -20.53 4.34 -15.99
CA TRP A 254 -20.97 5.74 -15.86
C TRP A 254 -19.98 6.60 -15.08
#